data_AF-C9L860-F1
#
_entry.id   AF-C9L860-F1
#
_cell.length_a   1.000
_cell.length_b   1.000
_cell.length_c   1.000
_cell.angle_alpha   90.00
_cell.angle_beta   90.00
_cell.angle_gamma   90.00
#
_symmetry.space_group_name_H-M   'P 1'
#
loop_
_entity.id
_entity.type
_entity.pdbx_description
1 polymer ?
#
loop_
_entity_poly.entity_id
_entity_poly.type
_entity_poly.pdbx_seq_one_letter_code
_entity_poly.pdbx_strand_id
1 'polypeptide(L)' 'MQKLYKDNGIECIDQFAQDGLAPLFHNRVDQWNNEQFEIWLKYHLSVCSEKSIIDMSNHVIIIGRKN' A
#
# COMPACT_ATOMS: atom_id res chain seq x y z
N MET A 1 -3.72 -11.28 -7.95
CA MET A 1 -2.25 -11.45 -7.93
C MET A 1 -1.78 -12.59 -7.03
N GLN A 2 -2.27 -12.73 -5.79
CA GLN A 2 -1.84 -13.81 -4.87
C GLN A 2 -1.92 -15.24 -5.45
N LYS A 3 -2.95 -15.53 -6.26
CA LYS A 3 -3.08 -16.84 -6.92
C LYS A 3 -1.85 -17.17 -7.77
N LEU A 4 -1.31 -16.20 -8.51
CA LEU A 4 -0.13 -16.41 -9.35
C LEU A 4 1.09 -16.83 -8.53
N TYR A 5 1.29 -16.22 -7.36
CA TYR A 5 2.39 -16.56 -6.46
C TYR A 5 2.25 -17.99 -5.94
N LYS A 6 1.03 -18.33 -5.47
CA LYS A 6 0.71 -19.67 -4.99
C LYS A 6 0.88 -20.74 -6.06
N ASP A 7 0.41 -20.47 -7.28
CA ASP A 7 0.54 -21.37 -8.43
C ASP A 7 2.01 -21.62 -8.81
N ASN A 8 2.92 -20.72 -8.46
CA ASN A 8 4.36 -20.82 -8.71
C ASN A 8 5.18 -21.22 -7.46
N GLY A 9 4.54 -21.75 -6.42
CA GLY A 9 5.22 -22.24 -5.22
C GLY A 9 5.83 -21.15 -4.33
N ILE A 10 5.37 -19.90 -4.46
CA ILE A 10 5.81 -18.77 -3.64
C ILE A 10 4.79 -18.55 -2.51
N GLU A 11 5.26 -18.57 -1.26
CA GLU A 11 4.46 -18.25 -0.09
C GLU A 11 4.23 -16.73 -0.02
N CYS A 12 2.97 -16.27 0.04
CA CYS A 12 2.66 -14.85 0.26
C CYS A 12 2.75 -14.54 1.75
N ILE A 13 3.77 -13.79 2.15
CA ILE A 13 4.03 -13.42 3.55
C ILE A 13 3.18 -12.22 3.95
N ASP A 14 3.07 -11.23 3.05
CA ASP A 14 2.27 -10.05 3.31
C ASP A 14 1.87 -9.34 2.00
N GLN A 15 0.94 -8.40 2.11
CA GLN A 15 0.60 -7.47 1.06
C GLN A 15 0.13 -6.13 1.62
N PHE A 16 0.40 -5.06 0.90
CA PHE A 16 -0.09 -3.72 1.23
C PHE A 16 -0.21 -2.86 -0.03
N ALA A 17 -1.09 -1.88 0.01
CA ALA A 17 -1.25 -0.89 -1.04
C ALA A 17 -0.01 0.01 -1.12
N GLN A 18 0.41 0.38 -2.33
CA GLN A 18 1.55 1.27 -2.52
C GLN A 18 1.13 2.75 -2.53
N ASP A 19 -0.01 3.05 -3.16
CA ASP A 19 -0.39 4.42 -3.51
C ASP A 19 -1.70 4.89 -2.88
N GLY A 20 -2.62 3.98 -2.54
CA GLY A 20 -3.91 4.32 -1.95
C GLY A 20 -4.58 5.49 -2.68
N LEU A 21 -4.97 6.53 -1.93
CA LEU A 21 -5.54 7.76 -2.49
C LEU A 21 -4.51 8.88 -2.73
N ALA A 22 -3.22 8.64 -2.47
CA ALA A 22 -2.18 9.67 -2.62
C ALA A 22 -2.15 10.32 -4.01
N PRO A 23 -2.33 9.58 -5.14
CA PRO A 23 -2.39 10.19 -6.47
C PRO A 23 -3.51 11.24 -6.63
N LEU A 24 -4.63 11.08 -5.93
CA LEU A 24 -5.75 12.03 -5.97
C LEU A 24 -5.51 13.26 -5.08
N PHE A 25 -4.69 13.11 -4.05
CA PHE A 25 -4.40 14.15 -3.07
C PHE A 25 -3.04 14.83 -3.26
N HIS A 26 -2.23 14.45 -4.24
CA HIS A 26 -0.84 14.94 -4.41
C HIS A 26 -0.73 16.47 -4.32
N ASN A 27 -1.64 17.20 -5.00
CA ASN A 27 -1.70 18.67 -4.97
C ASN A 27 -1.83 19.27 -3.56
N ARG A 28 -2.36 18.52 -2.59
CA ARG A 28 -2.44 18.91 -1.18
C ARG A 28 -1.28 18.38 -0.37
N VAL A 29 -0.90 17.12 -0.60
CA VAL A 29 0.21 16.47 0.11
C VAL A 29 1.50 17.27 -0.06
N ASP A 30 1.79 17.73 -1.28
CA ASP A 30 3.01 18.47 -1.63
C ASP A 30 3.07 19.88 -1.00
N GLN A 31 1.95 20.39 -0.47
CA GLN A 31 1.85 21.70 0.16
C GLN A 31 2.00 21.64 1.68
N TRP A 32 2.02 20.44 2.28
CA TRP A 32 2.10 20.30 3.72
C TRP A 32 3.49 20.60 4.26
N ASN A 33 3.51 21.21 5.44
CA ASN A 33 4.74 21.29 6.22
C ASN A 33 5.10 19.91 6.79
N ASN A 34 6.28 19.80 7.39
CA ASN A 34 6.77 18.53 7.93
C ASN A 34 5.81 17.90 8.94
N GLU A 35 5.22 18.68 9.85
CA GLU A 35 4.31 18.15 10.88
C GLU A 35 3.02 17.58 10.25
N GLN A 36 2.42 18.32 9.32
CA GLN A 36 1.22 17.90 8.59
C GLN A 36 1.48 16.67 7.72
N PHE A 37 2.62 16.65 7.03
CA PHE A 37 3.02 15.52 6.21
C PHE A 37 3.23 14.27 7.05
N GLU A 38 3.88 14.38 8.21
CA GLU A 38 4.08 13.25 9.14
C GLU A 38 2.75 12.68 9.67
N ILE A 39 1.77 13.54 9.98
CA ILE A 39 0.43 13.10 10.38
C ILE A 39 -0.24 12.34 9.23
N TRP A 40 -0.21 12.90 8.02
CA TRP A 40 -0.79 12.23 6.86
C TRP A 40 -0.07 10.93 6.52
N LEU A 41 1.26 10.89 6.59
CA LEU A 41 2.04 9.70 6.27
C LEU A 41 1.65 8.53 7.17
N LYS A 42 1.49 8.78 8.48
CA LYS A 42 1.00 7.77 9.43
C LYS A 42 -0.39 7.27 9.06
N TYR A 43 -1.31 8.17 8.70
CA TYR A 43 -2.64 7.80 8.24
C TYR A 43 -2.59 6.99 6.93
N HIS A 44 -1.82 7.45 5.95
CA HIS A 44 -1.63 6.80 4.66
C HIS A 44 -1.09 5.37 4.81
N LEU A 45 -0.07 5.17 5.63
CA LEU A 45 0.50 3.85 5.92
C LEU A 45 -0.51 2.94 6.64
N SER A 46 -1.31 3.49 7.56
CA SER A 46 -2.36 2.74 8.25
C SER A 46 -3.44 2.25 7.29
N VAL A 47 -3.90 3.12 6.38
CA VAL A 47 -4.93 2.78 5.38
C VAL A 47 -4.38 1.79 4.36
N CYS A 48 -3.14 2.00 3.89
CA CYS A 48 -2.54 1.11 2.89
C CYS A 48 -2.25 -0.30 3.41
N SER A 49 -2.20 -0.47 4.73
CA SER A 49 -2.06 -1.78 5.39
C SER A 49 -3.40 -2.45 5.72
N GLU A 50 -4.54 -1.77 5.51
CA GLU A 50 -5.87 -2.30 5.85
C GLU A 50 -6.36 -3.30 4.79
N LYS A 51 -6.30 -4.58 5.14
CA LYS A 51 -6.54 -5.73 4.25
C LYS A 51 -7.89 -5.71 3.54
N SER A 52 -8.91 -5.14 4.17
CA SER A 52 -10.26 -5.07 3.57
C SER A 52 -10.39 -4.12 2.38
N ILE A 53 -9.43 -3.19 2.20
CA ILE A 53 -9.50 -2.14 1.17
C ILE A 53 -8.24 -2.03 0.29
N ILE A 54 -7.28 -2.95 0.43
CA ILE A 54 -6.01 -2.92 -0.35
C ILE A 54 -6.28 -2.91 -1.86
N ASP A 55 -7.31 -3.64 -2.31
CA ASP A 55 -7.68 -3.75 -3.73
C ASP A 55 -8.27 -2.46 -4.32
N MET A 56 -8.47 -1.41 -3.50
CA MET A 56 -8.83 -0.06 -3.99
C MET A 56 -7.63 0.75 -4.48
N SER A 57 -6.40 0.28 -4.23
CA SER A 57 -5.17 0.91 -4.70
C SER A 57 -4.92 0.58 -6.18
N ASN A 58 -4.25 1.45 -6.93
CA ASN A 58 -3.83 1.09 -8.29
C ASN A 58 -2.68 0.07 -8.26
N HIS A 59 -1.80 0.18 -7.26
CA HIS A 59 -0.66 -0.72 -7.08
C HIS A 59 -0.66 -1.36 -5.69
N VAL A 60 -0.37 -2.66 -5.66
CA VAL A 60 -0.22 -3.45 -4.44
C VAL A 60 1.14 -4.12 -4.45
N ILE A 61 1.86 -4.04 -3.33
CA ILE A 61 3.12 -4.74 -3.11
C ILE A 61 2.79 -6.06 -2.40
N ILE A 62 3.32 -7.17 -2.92
CA ILE A 62 3.24 -8.49 -2.30
C ILE A 62 4.64 -8.92 -1.89
N ILE A 63 4.80 -9.28 -0.62
CA ILE A 63 6.03 -9.88 -0.09
C ILE A 63 5.90 -11.39 -0.23
N GLY A 64 6.69 -11.97 -1.14
CA GLY A 64 6.74 -13.41 -1.37
C GLY A 64 8.00 -14.05 -0.81
N ARG A 65 7.89 -15.25 -0.24
CA ARG A 65 9.03 -16.11 0.11
C ARG A 65 9.10 -17.28 -0.85
N LYS A 66 10.26 -17.41 -1.50
CA LYS A 66 10.59 -18.59 -2.29
C LYS A 66 11.14 -19.66 -1.36
N ASN A 67 10.58 -20.87 -1.46
CA ASN A 67 11.11 -22.07 -0.81
C ASN A 67 12.28 -22.66 -1.59
#